data_AF-A0A117M8Z3-F1
#
_entry.id   AF-A0A117M8Z3-F1
#
_cell.length_a   1.000
_cell.length_b   1.000
_cell.length_c   1.000
_cell.angle_alpha   90.00
_cell.angle_beta   90.00
_cell.angle_gamma   90.00
#
_symmetry.space_group_name_H-M   'P 1'
#
loop_
_entity.id
_entity.type
_entity.pdbx_description
1 polymer ?
#
loop_
_entity_poly.entity_id
_entity_poly.type
_entity_poly.pdbx_seq_one_letter_code
_entity_poly.pdbx_strand_id
1 'polypeptide(L)' 'MGLLSIYDGLVSKAIALDAFLDFHGLSSEEVAFIGDHYADIPLLQRVGLAVAVENTFPEEKADSLR' A
#
# COMPACT_ATOMS: atom_id res chain seq x y z
N MET A 1 -18.72 -1.76 13.53
CA MET A 1 -18.60 -3.22 13.75
C MET A 1 -17.33 -3.65 13.04
N GLY A 2 -16.31 -4.14 13.75
CA GLY A 2 -15.02 -4.49 13.15
C GLY A 2 -14.90 -6.00 12.91
N LEU A 3 -14.36 -6.38 11.76
CA LEU A 3 -13.87 -7.73 11.49
C LEU A 3 -12.35 -7.71 11.69
N LEU A 4 -11.84 -8.51 12.63
CA LEU A 4 -10.40 -8.73 12.76
C LEU A 4 -10.01 -9.88 11.83
N SER A 5 -9.31 -9.54 10.75
CA SER A 5 -8.74 -10.52 9.82
C SER A 5 -7.24 -10.63 10.06
N ILE A 6 -6.78 -11.83 10.43
CA ILE A 6 -5.36 -12.15 10.62
C ILE A 6 -4.96 -13.12 9.51
N TYR A 7 -3.91 -12.77 8.77
CA TYR A 7 -3.34 -13.59 7.71
C TYR A 7 -1.91 -14.00 8.09
N ASP A 8 -1.38 -15.01 7.41
CA ASP A 8 0.02 -15.41 7.54
C ASP A 8 0.96 -14.25 7.18
N GLY A 9 2.13 -14.16 7.81
CA GLY A 9 3.09 -13.08 7.59
C GLY A 9 3.66 -13.02 6.17
N LEU A 10 3.55 -14.10 5.40
CA LEU A 10 3.90 -14.15 3.99
C LEU A 10 2.82 -13.57 3.07
N VAL A 11 1.64 -13.25 3.61
CA VAL A 11 0.54 -12.61 2.88
C VAL A 11 0.49 -11.14 3.25
N SER A 12 1.23 -10.32 2.52
CA SER A 12 1.19 -8.86 2.66
C SER A 12 1.15 -8.18 1.29
N LYS A 13 0.56 -6.99 1.25
CA LYS A 13 0.57 -6.16 0.04
C LYS A 13 2.01 -5.79 -0.36
N ALA A 14 2.92 -5.63 0.60
CA ALA A 14 4.32 -5.31 0.33
C ALA A 14 5.02 -6.41 -0.48
N ILE A 15 4.81 -7.68 -0.10
CA ILE A 15 5.33 -8.85 -0.85
C ILE A 15 4.68 -8.92 -2.23
N ALA A 16 3.39 -8.62 -2.32
CA ALA A 16 2.68 -8.58 -3.60
C ALA A 16 3.21 -7.46 -4.52
N LEU A 17 3.61 -6.31 -3.97
CA LEU A 17 4.22 -5.22 -4.72
C LEU A 17 5.57 -5.66 -5.30
N ASP A 18 6.41 -6.33 -4.53
CA ASP A 18 7.71 -6.85 -5.01
C ASP A 18 7.51 -7.78 -6.20
N ALA A 19 6.63 -8.77 -6.05
CA ALA A 19 6.31 -9.71 -7.13
C ALA A 19 5.71 -9.02 -8.38
N PHE A 20 4.89 -7.99 -8.18
CA PHE A 20 4.31 -7.21 -9.27
C PHE A 20 5.38 -6.43 -10.05
N LEU A 21 6.28 -5.74 -9.35
CA LEU A 21 7.36 -4.97 -9.96
C LEU A 21 8.31 -5.89 -10.75
N ASP A 22 8.71 -7.00 -10.16
CA ASP A 22 9.58 -7.99 -10.80
C ASP A 22 8.93 -8.59 -12.06
N PHE A 23 7.65 -8.95 -11.98
CA PHE A 23 6.92 -9.54 -13.10
C PHE A 23 6.78 -8.58 -14.28
N HIS A 24 6.57 -7.29 -14.00
CA HIS A 24 6.38 -6.26 -15.03
C HIS A 24 7.68 -5.52 -15.43
N GLY A 25 8.78 -5.74 -14.73
CA GLY A 25 10.04 -5.03 -14.95
C GLY A 25 9.93 -3.53 -14.65
N LEU A 26 9.10 -3.16 -13.68
CA LEU A 26 8.84 -1.77 -13.30
C LEU A 26 9.63 -1.40 -12.04
N SER A 27 9.97 -0.13 -11.91
CA SER A 27 10.37 0.45 -10.62
C SER A 27 9.15 0.88 -9.83
N SER A 28 9.26 0.97 -8.50
CA SER A 28 8.15 1.43 -7.67
C SER A 28 7.76 2.88 -7.94
N GLU A 29 8.70 3.70 -8.43
CA GLU A 29 8.49 5.09 -8.85
C GLU A 29 7.54 5.22 -10.05
N GLU A 30 7.41 4.17 -10.87
CA GLU A 30 6.51 4.14 -12.03
C GLU A 30 5.09 3.69 -11.66
N VAL A 31 4.84 3.36 -10.39
CA VAL A 31 3.56 2.85 -9.91
C VAL A 31 2.80 3.92 -9.15
N ALA A 32 1.49 3.96 -9.39
CA ALA A 32 0.54 4.70 -8.57
C ALA A 32 -0.32 3.73 -7.75
N PHE A 33 -0.56 4.05 -6.47
CA PHE A 33 -1.40 3.25 -5.59
C PHE A 33 -2.41 4.12 -4.85
N ILE A 34 -3.65 3.63 -4.74
CA ILE A 34 -4.77 4.30 -4.06
C ILE A 34 -5.29 3.35 -2.99
N GLY A 35 -5.32 3.79 -1.72
CA GLY A 35 -5.69 2.95 -0.58
C GLY A 35 -6.42 3.69 0.53
N ASP A 36 -6.99 2.91 1.44
CA ASP A 36 -7.81 3.39 2.55
C ASP A 36 -7.73 2.56 3.85
N HIS A 37 -6.80 1.62 3.92
CA HIS A 37 -6.70 0.68 5.02
C HIS A 37 -5.26 0.50 5.53
N TYR A 38 -5.08 0.24 6.83
CA TYR A 38 -3.75 0.11 7.46
C TYR A 38 -2.79 -0.85 6.75
N ALA A 39 -3.31 -1.92 6.12
CA ALA A 39 -2.49 -2.85 5.34
C ALA A 39 -1.85 -2.25 4.06
N ASP A 40 -2.26 -1.03 3.70
CA ASP A 40 -1.82 -0.25 2.53
C ASP A 40 -0.61 0.63 2.83
N ILE A 41 -0.32 0.91 4.10
CA ILE A 41 0.80 1.77 4.51
C ILE A 41 2.10 1.38 3.80
N PRO A 42 2.50 0.09 3.73
CA PRO A 42 3.71 -0.29 3.02
C PRO A 42 3.72 0.06 1.53
N LEU A 43 2.55 0.12 0.88
CA LEU A 43 2.44 0.49 -0.53
C LEU A 43 2.49 2.01 -0.68
N LEU A 44 1.72 2.72 0.14
CA LEU A 44 1.69 4.19 0.17
C LEU A 44 3.10 4.77 0.41
N GLN A 45 3.94 4.10 1.20
CA GLN A 45 5.31 4.53 1.47
C GLN A 45 6.31 4.23 0.33
N ARG A 46 5.99 3.36 -0.63
CA ARG A 46 6.96 2.79 -1.59
C ARG A 46 6.73 3.20 -3.04
N VAL A 47 5.49 3.49 -3.43
CA VAL A 47 5.15 3.81 -4.82
C VAL A 47 5.47 5.28 -5.17
N GLY A 48 5.63 5.57 -6.47
CA GLY A 48 5.93 6.93 -6.95
C GLY A 48 4.76 7.91 -6.84
N LEU A 49 3.53 7.41 -6.83
CA LEU A 49 2.34 8.22 -6.54
C LEU A 49 1.41 7.49 -5.57
N ALA A 50 1.33 7.98 -4.34
CA ALA A 50 0.46 7.43 -3.32
C ALA A 50 -0.77 8.33 -3.13
N VAL A 51 -1.95 7.74 -3.00
CA VAL A 51 -3.19 8.47 -2.70
C VAL A 51 -3.94 7.75 -1.58
N ALA A 52 -4.04 8.39 -0.42
CA ALA A 52 -4.98 7.95 0.62
C ALA A 52 -6.34 8.63 0.39
N VAL A 53 -7.41 7.86 0.42
CA VAL A 53 -8.78 8.38 0.30
C VAL A 53 -9.15 9.23 1.54
N GLU A 54 -10.13 10.12 1.42
CA GLU A 54 -10.49 11.06 2.50
C GLU A 54 -10.92 10.38 3.81
N ASN A 55 -11.50 9.19 3.73
CA ASN A 55 -11.98 8.42 4.89
C ASN A 55 -10.90 7.54 5.55
N THR A 56 -9.65 7.74 5.18
CA THR A 56 -8.53 6.93 5.66
C THR A 56 -8.06 7.38 7.04
N PHE A 57 -7.53 6.44 7.84
CA PHE A 57 -6.98 6.72 9.16
C PHE A 57 -5.86 7.79 9.12
N PRO A 58 -5.70 8.60 10.19
CA PRO A 58 -4.75 9.72 10.20
C PRO A 58 -3.30 9.35 9.84
N GLU A 59 -2.88 8.12 10.17
CA GLU A 59 -1.53 7.61 9.94
C GLU A 59 -1.23 7.41 8.45
N GLU A 60 -2.22 7.04 7.63
CA GLU A 60 -2.03 6.81 6.20
C GLU A 60 -2.07 8.12 5.39
N LYS A 61 -2.72 9.16 5.93
CA LYS A 61 -2.75 10.50 5.35
C LYS A 61 -1.38 11.18 5.42
N ALA A 62 -0.57 10.86 6.43
CA ALA A 62 0.79 11.37 6.56
C ALA A 62 1.73 10.77 5.51
N ASP A 63 1.51 9.51 5.13
CA ASP A 63 2.39 8.77 4.21
C ASP A 63 2.02 8.90 2.73
N SER A 64 0.82 9.39 2.41
CA SER A 64 0.32 9.55 1.03
C SER A 64 0.67 10.90 0.36
N LEU A 65 1.32 11.84 1.04
CA LEU A 65 1.63 13.17 0.50
C LEU A 65 3.09 13.31 0.02
N ARG A 66 3.57 12.37 -0.79
CA ARG A 66 4.87 12.47 -1.47
C ARG A 66 4.69 12.68 -2.97
#